data_AF-A0A3A8I8D0-F1
#
_entry.id   AF-A0A3A8I8D0-F1
#
_cell.length_a   1.000
_cell.length_b   1.000
_cell.length_c   1.000
_cell.angle_alpha   90.00
_cell.angle_beta   90.00
_cell.angle_gamma   90.00
#
_symmetry.space_group_name_H-M   'P 1'
#
loop_
_entity.id
_entity.type
_entity.pdbx_description
1 polymer ?
#
loop_
_entity_poly.entity_id
_entity_poly.type
_entity_poly.pdbx_seq_one_letter_code
_entity_poly.pdbx_strand_id
1 'polypeptide(L)'
;MMNTDSKFAALEERVTATWSEVLGASPLARAIRTGEFTPELYMIYMLETYHYTAHNARNQALVGLVHNENPVYMKFCFEHAAEEAGHELMALHDLRSLGRTGAALVPPQPLPETETLIAYLYWVSRSGNPVRRLGYSFWAESSYKHINPLVGRVKQQLGLKDSQLTFFVAHSSIDEAHAEEVRTVIERVAKTDEDWEAITETAETSLRLTGRMLDAVHGEFRKLMGGEKSRYVAAREALFGTAG
;
A
#
# COMPACT_ATOMS: atom_id res chain seq x y z
N MET A 1 -23.62 3.62 26.09
CA MET A 1 -23.06 4.50 25.04
C MET A 1 -21.68 3.94 24.74
N MET A 2 -21.39 3.58 23.49
CA MET A 2 -20.10 3.01 23.10
C MET A 2 -18.99 4.03 23.36
N ASN A 3 -17.90 3.63 24.00
CA ASN A 3 -16.75 4.50 24.23
C ASN A 3 -15.86 4.46 22.98
N THR A 4 -16.07 5.42 22.06
CA THR A 4 -15.34 5.51 20.79
C THR A 4 -13.82 5.59 20.98
N ASP A 5 -13.34 6.33 21.98
CA ASP A 5 -11.89 6.43 22.26
C ASP A 5 -11.28 5.07 22.59
N SER A 6 -11.99 4.27 23.40
CA SER A 6 -11.55 2.91 23.72
C SER A 6 -11.53 1.98 22.50
N LYS A 7 -12.43 2.19 21.54
CA LYS A 7 -12.49 1.42 20.29
C LYS A 7 -11.33 1.79 19.36
N PHE A 8 -11.02 3.07 19.22
CA PHE A 8 -9.84 3.52 18.47
C PHE A 8 -8.55 3.00 19.09
N ALA A 9 -8.41 3.06 20.42
CA ALA A 9 -7.22 2.54 21.10
C ALA A 9 -7.03 1.04 20.82
N ALA A 10 -8.10 0.24 20.87
CA ALA A 10 -8.05 -1.19 20.55
C ALA A 10 -7.69 -1.45 19.07
N LEU A 11 -8.24 -0.66 18.13
CA LEU A 11 -7.90 -0.74 16.71
C LEU A 11 -6.42 -0.42 16.46
N GLU A 12 -5.91 0.67 17.07
CA GLU A 12 -4.51 1.08 16.97
C GLU A 12 -3.56 0.02 17.53
N GLU A 13 -3.90 -0.60 18.65
CA GLU A 13 -3.13 -1.69 19.25
C GLU A 13 -3.02 -2.88 18.29
N ARG A 14 -4.14 -3.32 17.69
CA ARG A 14 -4.18 -4.43 16.74
C ARG A 14 -3.41 -4.14 15.46
N VAL A 15 -3.54 -2.93 14.92
CA VAL A 15 -2.79 -2.49 13.73
C VAL A 15 -1.29 -2.41 14.03
N THR A 16 -0.90 -1.88 15.18
CA THR A 16 0.52 -1.79 15.60
C THR A 16 1.14 -3.17 15.80
N ALA A 17 0.40 -4.10 16.43
CA ALA A 17 0.83 -5.49 16.58
C ALA A 17 1.02 -6.16 15.22
N THR A 18 0.09 -5.95 14.28
CA THR A 18 0.16 -6.51 12.92
C THR A 18 1.33 -5.91 12.12
N TRP A 19 1.61 -4.61 12.25
CA TRP A 19 2.81 -4.00 11.65
C TRP A 19 4.10 -4.63 12.18
N SER A 20 4.17 -4.86 13.50
CA SER A 20 5.33 -5.50 14.14
C SER A 20 5.54 -6.93 13.65
N GLU A 21 4.44 -7.70 13.51
CA GLU A 21 4.43 -9.04 12.92
C GLU A 21 4.96 -9.01 11.48
N VAL A 22 4.35 -8.20 10.61
CA VAL A 22 4.66 -8.12 9.17
C VAL A 22 6.10 -7.66 8.93
N LEU A 23 6.52 -6.54 9.51
CA LEU A 23 7.86 -5.99 9.27
C LEU A 23 8.95 -6.78 10.00
N GLY A 24 8.60 -7.44 11.10
CA GLY A 24 9.50 -8.33 11.84
C GLY A 24 9.87 -9.57 11.03
N ALA A 25 8.89 -10.20 10.38
CA ALA A 25 9.09 -11.40 9.58
C ALA A 25 9.58 -11.14 8.14
N SER A 26 9.28 -9.97 7.57
CA SER A 26 9.52 -9.70 6.14
C SER A 26 11.02 -9.73 5.76
N PRO A 27 11.44 -10.58 4.80
CA PRO A 27 12.78 -10.58 4.24
C PRO A 27 13.14 -9.27 3.53
N LEU A 28 12.17 -8.61 2.89
CA LEU A 28 12.35 -7.29 2.27
C LEU A 28 12.72 -6.25 3.33
N ALA A 29 11.94 -6.18 4.41
CA ALA A 29 12.22 -5.25 5.50
C ALA A 29 13.57 -5.55 6.17
N ARG A 30 13.95 -6.83 6.27
CA ARG A 30 15.30 -7.23 6.71
C ARG A 30 16.39 -6.72 5.78
N ALA A 31 16.24 -6.87 4.45
CA ALA A 31 17.22 -6.38 3.48
C ALA A 31 17.45 -4.87 3.61
N ILE A 32 16.39 -4.08 3.83
CA ILE A 32 16.51 -2.64 4.12
C ILE A 32 17.30 -2.40 5.42
N ARG A 33 17.00 -3.16 6.48
CA ARG A 33 17.69 -3.01 7.77
C ARG A 33 19.17 -3.37 7.69
N THR A 34 19.55 -4.39 6.90
CA THR A 34 20.92 -4.91 6.81
C THR A 34 21.79 -4.25 5.74
N GLY A 35 21.23 -3.39 4.87
CA GLY A 35 22.02 -2.74 3.81
C GLY A 35 22.02 -3.49 2.48
N GLU A 36 21.14 -4.46 2.31
CA GLU A 36 21.05 -5.33 1.13
C GLU A 36 19.96 -4.89 0.14
N PHE A 37 19.38 -3.70 0.31
CA PHE A 37 18.36 -3.17 -0.60
C PHE A 37 19.00 -2.56 -1.85
N THR A 38 18.65 -3.09 -3.03
CA THR A 38 19.24 -2.68 -4.31
C THR A 38 18.22 -1.98 -5.22
N PRO A 39 18.67 -1.30 -6.29
CA PRO A 39 17.78 -0.74 -7.30
C PRO A 39 16.82 -1.78 -7.92
N GLU A 40 17.26 -3.02 -8.12
CA GLU A 40 16.39 -4.09 -8.64
C GLU A 40 15.30 -4.51 -7.63
N LEU A 41 15.63 -4.60 -6.34
CA LEU A 41 14.62 -4.91 -5.32
C LEU A 41 13.61 -3.76 -5.20
N TYR A 42 14.08 -2.51 -5.23
CA TYR A 42 13.23 -1.34 -5.27
C TYR A 42 12.33 -1.34 -6.51
N MET A 43 12.87 -1.72 -7.68
CA MET A 43 12.12 -1.80 -8.92
C MET A 43 10.93 -2.75 -8.79
N ILE A 44 11.16 -3.97 -8.32
CA ILE A 44 10.10 -4.97 -8.15
C ILE A 44 9.05 -4.48 -7.15
N TYR A 45 9.49 -3.92 -6.01
CA TYR A 45 8.59 -3.36 -5.00
C TYR A 45 7.68 -2.26 -5.58
N MET A 46 8.23 -1.32 -6.34
CA MET A 46 7.47 -0.21 -6.92
C MET A 46 6.52 -0.65 -8.04
N LEU A 47 6.87 -1.70 -8.80
CA LEU A 47 5.96 -2.28 -9.79
C LEU A 47 4.76 -2.96 -9.13
N GLU A 48 4.97 -3.70 -8.04
CA GLU A 48 3.84 -4.27 -7.27
C GLU A 48 3.01 -3.20 -6.57
N THR A 49 3.65 -2.12 -6.12
CA THR A 49 2.97 -0.95 -5.58
C THR A 49 2.10 -0.27 -6.62
N TYR A 50 2.62 -0.06 -7.84
CA TYR A 50 1.84 0.42 -8.97
C TYR A 50 0.60 -0.44 -9.21
N HIS A 51 0.73 -1.77 -9.18
CA HIS A 51 -0.38 -2.67 -9.45
C HIS A 51 -1.53 -2.52 -8.47
N TYR A 52 -1.32 -2.56 -7.15
CA TYR A 52 -2.45 -2.45 -6.23
C TYR A 52 -2.97 -1.01 -6.11
N THR A 53 -2.10 0.00 -6.10
CA THR A 53 -2.50 1.41 -6.00
C THR A 53 -3.40 1.82 -7.16
N ALA A 54 -3.16 1.29 -8.37
CA ALA A 54 -4.01 1.55 -9.53
C ALA A 54 -5.49 1.19 -9.30
N HIS A 55 -5.79 0.34 -8.30
CA HIS A 55 -7.14 -0.09 -7.97
C HIS A 55 -7.75 0.62 -6.76
N ASN A 56 -6.98 1.41 -5.99
CA ASN A 56 -7.44 2.04 -4.75
C ASN A 56 -8.61 3.00 -4.95
N ALA A 57 -8.48 3.95 -5.89
CA ALA A 57 -9.57 4.85 -6.26
C ALA A 57 -10.85 4.11 -6.66
N ARG A 58 -10.71 3.01 -7.42
CA ARG A 58 -11.84 2.22 -7.93
C ARG A 58 -12.55 1.44 -6.82
N ASN A 59 -11.80 0.77 -5.95
CA ASN A 59 -12.39 0.02 -4.85
C ASN A 59 -12.98 0.97 -3.77
N GLN A 60 -12.41 2.17 -3.59
CA GLN A 60 -12.98 3.22 -2.75
C GLN A 60 -14.33 3.72 -3.31
N ALA A 61 -14.40 4.03 -4.59
CA ALA A 61 -15.64 4.45 -5.25
C ALA A 61 -16.72 3.37 -5.23
N LEU A 62 -16.32 2.09 -5.30
CA LEU A 62 -17.25 0.96 -5.23
C LEU A 62 -18.03 0.92 -3.91
N VAL A 63 -17.40 1.29 -2.79
CA VAL A 63 -18.11 1.41 -1.50
C VAL A 63 -19.22 2.45 -1.60
N GLY A 64 -18.92 3.64 -2.12
CA GLY A 64 -19.90 4.71 -2.29
C GLY A 64 -21.06 4.31 -3.22
N LEU A 65 -20.78 3.46 -4.22
CA LEU A 65 -21.80 2.93 -5.13
C LEU A 65 -22.71 1.88 -4.47
N VAL A 66 -22.13 0.94 -3.71
CA VAL A 66 -22.84 -0.21 -3.14
C VAL A 66 -23.54 0.13 -1.82
N HIS A 67 -22.92 0.99 -1.01
CA HIS A 67 -23.38 1.34 0.35
C HIS A 67 -23.82 2.80 0.42
N ASN A 68 -24.75 3.18 -0.47
CA ASN A 68 -25.17 4.56 -0.71
C ASN A 68 -26.23 5.10 0.27
N GLU A 69 -26.61 4.33 1.29
CA GLU A 69 -27.65 4.70 2.26
C GLU A 69 -27.21 5.83 3.20
N ASN A 70 -25.91 5.96 3.47
CA ASN A 70 -25.35 7.03 4.29
C ASN A 70 -24.69 8.10 3.40
N PRO A 71 -25.31 9.28 3.21
CA PRO A 71 -24.82 10.30 2.29
C PRO A 71 -23.48 10.92 2.72
N VAL A 72 -23.18 10.96 4.03
CA VAL A 72 -21.89 11.43 4.54
C VAL A 72 -20.78 10.46 4.13
N TYR A 73 -21.03 9.16 4.29
CA TYR A 73 -20.05 8.14 3.94
C TYR A 73 -19.87 8.02 2.43
N MET A 74 -20.98 8.08 1.67
CA MET A 74 -20.94 8.08 0.22
C MET A 74 -20.12 9.26 -0.33
N LYS A 75 -20.31 10.45 0.24
CA LYS A 75 -19.54 11.65 -0.14
C LYS A 75 -18.05 11.43 0.08
N PHE A 76 -17.66 11.01 1.29
CA PHE A 76 -16.27 10.66 1.60
C PHE A 76 -15.69 9.64 0.60
N CYS A 77 -16.44 8.58 0.28
CA CYS A 77 -15.99 7.57 -0.66
C CYS A 77 -15.69 8.14 -2.05
N PHE A 78 -16.47 9.11 -2.55
CA PHE A 78 -16.20 9.67 -3.88
C PHE A 78 -15.11 10.74 -3.86
N GLU A 79 -15.02 11.55 -2.80
CA GLU A 79 -13.95 12.54 -2.63
C GLU A 79 -12.59 11.87 -2.50
N HIS A 80 -12.46 10.91 -1.58
CA HIS A 80 -11.22 10.16 -1.36
C HIS A 80 -10.84 9.31 -2.59
N ALA A 81 -11.81 8.80 -3.35
CA ALA A 81 -11.53 8.12 -4.61
C ALA A 81 -10.98 9.07 -5.69
N ALA A 82 -11.44 10.31 -5.72
CA ALA A 82 -10.95 11.31 -6.66
C ALA A 82 -9.52 11.77 -6.32
N GLU A 83 -9.20 11.86 -5.03
CA GLU A 83 -7.84 12.17 -4.56
C GLU A 83 -6.86 11.04 -4.89
N GLU A 84 -7.24 9.78 -4.65
CA GLU A 84 -6.41 8.60 -4.96
C GLU A 84 -6.21 8.33 -6.46
N ALA A 85 -6.97 9.00 -7.34
CA ALA A 85 -6.94 8.74 -8.77
C ALA A 85 -5.59 9.19 -9.39
N GLY A 86 -4.81 8.22 -9.87
CA GLY A 86 -3.52 8.46 -10.52
C GLY A 86 -2.32 8.37 -9.59
N HIS A 87 -2.50 8.06 -8.31
CA HIS A 87 -1.40 7.84 -7.35
C HIS A 87 -0.42 6.74 -7.81
N GLU A 88 -0.89 5.75 -8.57
CA GLU A 88 -0.03 4.72 -9.15
C GLU A 88 1.04 5.30 -10.10
N LEU A 89 0.77 6.45 -10.72
CA LEU A 89 1.70 7.10 -11.64
C LEU A 89 2.92 7.67 -10.90
N MET A 90 2.80 7.98 -9.61
CA MET A 90 3.95 8.38 -8.77
C MET A 90 4.96 7.23 -8.66
N ALA A 91 4.48 5.98 -8.53
CA ALA A 91 5.35 4.81 -8.47
C ALA A 91 6.12 4.62 -9.80
N LEU A 92 5.45 4.80 -10.95
CA LEU A 92 6.10 4.75 -12.26
C LEU A 92 7.07 5.92 -12.48
N HIS A 93 6.74 7.10 -11.98
CA HIS A 93 7.64 8.26 -12.00
C HIS A 93 8.93 7.98 -11.23
N ASP A 94 8.82 7.45 -10.00
CA ASP A 94 9.95 7.12 -9.15
C ASP A 94 10.85 6.06 -9.80
N LEU A 95 10.26 5.04 -10.43
CA LEU A 95 10.99 4.03 -11.21
C LEU A 95 11.78 4.64 -12.36
N ARG A 96 11.16 5.54 -13.15
CA ARG A 96 11.84 6.21 -14.27
C ARG A 96 13.01 7.07 -13.80
N SER A 97 12.98 7.54 -12.55
CA SER A 97 14.07 8.32 -11.96
C SER A 97 15.31 7.49 -11.58
N LEU A 98 15.21 6.15 -11.56
CA LEU A 98 16.33 5.23 -11.25
C LEU A 98 17.24 4.93 -12.44
N GLY A 99 16.76 5.11 -13.68
CA GLY A 99 17.35 4.55 -14.89
C GLY A 99 17.59 5.56 -16.01
N ARG A 100 18.34 5.13 -17.02
CA ARG A 100 18.54 5.89 -18.27
C ARG A 100 17.41 5.53 -19.24
N THR A 101 16.55 6.50 -19.52
CA THR A 101 15.37 6.38 -20.38
C THR A 101 15.73 6.10 -21.84
N GLY A 102 15.97 4.83 -22.17
CA GLY A 102 16.11 4.36 -23.55
C GLY A 102 14.89 3.57 -24.04
N ALA A 103 14.34 2.68 -23.20
CA ALA A 103 13.25 1.77 -23.56
C ALA A 103 11.96 2.06 -22.78
N ALA A 104 10.81 1.71 -23.36
CA ALA A 104 9.52 1.83 -22.70
C ALA A 104 9.40 0.81 -21.54
N LEU A 105 9.28 1.31 -20.31
CA LEU A 105 8.96 0.46 -19.15
C LEU A 105 7.50 0.01 -19.24
N VAL A 106 7.30 -1.28 -19.45
CA VAL A 106 5.99 -1.93 -19.41
C VAL A 106 5.91 -2.78 -18.13
N PRO A 107 5.03 -2.43 -17.17
CA PRO A 107 4.83 -3.25 -15.98
C PRO A 107 4.42 -4.69 -16.37
N PRO A 108 5.03 -5.73 -15.78
CA PRO A 108 4.59 -7.11 -15.99
C PRO A 108 3.20 -7.34 -15.38
N GLN A 109 2.67 -8.55 -15.48
CA GLN A 109 1.46 -8.90 -14.71
C GLN A 109 1.80 -8.97 -13.20
N PRO A 110 0.90 -8.51 -12.32
CA PRO A 110 1.10 -8.51 -10.87
C PRO A 110 1.39 -9.92 -10.33
N LEU A 111 2.09 -9.97 -9.19
CA LEU A 111 2.29 -11.22 -8.47
C LEU A 111 0.97 -11.77 -7.92
N PRO A 112 0.85 -13.11 -7.75
CA PRO A 112 -0.35 -13.72 -7.17
C PRO A 112 -0.76 -13.11 -5.82
N GLU A 113 0.22 -12.74 -4.99
CA GLU A 113 0.01 -12.10 -3.70
C GLU A 113 -0.55 -10.68 -3.84
N THR A 114 -0.09 -9.93 -4.85
CA THR A 114 -0.61 -8.60 -5.20
C THR A 114 -2.03 -8.70 -5.75
N GLU A 115 -2.30 -9.65 -6.65
CA GLU A 115 -3.66 -9.96 -7.13
C GLU A 115 -4.59 -10.35 -5.98
N THR A 116 -4.09 -11.11 -5.01
CA THR A 116 -4.87 -11.50 -3.82
C THR A 116 -5.24 -10.29 -2.98
N LEU A 117 -4.31 -9.33 -2.79
CA LEU A 117 -4.61 -8.06 -2.13
C LEU A 117 -5.67 -7.27 -2.91
N ILE A 118 -5.50 -7.12 -4.23
CA ILE A 118 -6.46 -6.41 -5.09
C ILE A 118 -7.84 -7.04 -4.97
N ALA A 119 -7.95 -8.37 -5.14
CA ALA A 119 -9.20 -9.10 -5.05
C ALA A 119 -9.87 -8.94 -3.68
N TYR A 120 -9.08 -9.01 -2.60
CA TYR A 120 -9.58 -8.78 -1.24
C TYR A 120 -10.14 -7.36 -1.07
N LEU A 121 -9.43 -6.34 -1.55
CA LEU A 121 -9.88 -4.94 -1.44
C LEU A 121 -11.20 -4.71 -2.20
N TYR A 122 -11.38 -5.27 -3.39
CA TYR A 122 -12.68 -5.20 -4.08
C TYR A 122 -13.78 -5.98 -3.35
N TRP A 123 -13.44 -7.16 -2.81
CA TRP A 123 -14.40 -7.97 -2.06
C TRP A 123 -14.93 -7.23 -0.84
N VAL A 124 -14.05 -6.68 0.00
CA VAL A 124 -14.47 -5.93 1.20
C VAL A 124 -15.15 -4.61 0.87
N SER A 125 -14.90 -4.06 -0.33
CA SER A 125 -15.57 -2.85 -0.82
C SER A 125 -16.98 -3.11 -1.35
N ARG A 126 -17.28 -4.35 -1.74
CA ARG A 126 -18.56 -4.76 -2.33
C ARG A 126 -19.47 -5.48 -1.34
N SER A 127 -18.90 -6.18 -0.35
CA SER A 127 -19.59 -7.26 0.35
C SER A 127 -19.34 -7.26 1.85
N GLY A 128 -20.38 -7.65 2.58
CA GLY A 128 -20.38 -7.68 4.04
C GLY A 128 -20.72 -6.33 4.64
N ASN A 129 -20.10 -6.02 5.78
CA ASN A 129 -20.36 -4.78 6.51
C ASN A 129 -19.91 -3.54 5.68
N PRO A 130 -20.77 -2.52 5.49
CA PRO A 130 -20.48 -1.36 4.66
C PRO A 130 -19.24 -0.57 5.08
N VAL A 131 -18.92 -0.53 6.38
CA VAL A 131 -17.84 0.33 6.90
C VAL A 131 -16.49 -0.37 6.91
N ARG A 132 -16.45 -1.68 6.61
CA ARG A 132 -15.25 -2.51 6.82
C ARG A 132 -14.02 -2.05 6.03
N ARG A 133 -14.20 -1.47 4.83
CA ARG A 133 -13.10 -0.96 4.01
C ARG A 133 -12.31 0.14 4.73
N LEU A 134 -12.94 0.87 5.66
CA LEU A 134 -12.25 1.88 6.48
C LEU A 134 -11.11 1.28 7.31
N GLY A 135 -11.10 -0.04 7.57
CA GLY A 135 -9.96 -0.71 8.17
C GLY A 135 -8.70 -0.63 7.32
N TYR A 136 -8.82 -0.78 6.00
CA TYR A 136 -7.70 -0.60 5.07
C TYR A 136 -7.23 0.85 5.06
N SER A 137 -8.15 1.80 4.89
CA SER A 137 -7.84 3.24 4.95
C SER A 137 -7.15 3.61 6.26
N PHE A 138 -7.62 3.08 7.40
CA PHE A 138 -7.08 3.44 8.71
C PHE A 138 -5.58 3.17 8.84
N TRP A 139 -5.11 1.97 8.46
CA TRP A 139 -3.67 1.70 8.56
C TRP A 139 -2.89 2.30 7.39
N ALA A 140 -3.51 2.41 6.20
CA ALA A 140 -2.84 2.95 5.01
C ALA A 140 -2.46 4.43 5.21
N GLU A 141 -3.41 5.28 5.61
CA GLU A 141 -3.17 6.71 5.83
C GLU A 141 -2.34 7.00 7.11
N SER A 142 -2.13 5.99 7.96
CA SER A 142 -1.28 6.09 9.16
C SER A 142 0.04 5.31 9.04
N SER A 143 0.32 4.78 7.85
CA SER A 143 1.44 3.86 7.62
C SER A 143 2.80 4.51 7.82
N TYR A 144 2.92 5.83 7.56
CA TYR A 144 4.15 6.61 7.68
C TYR A 144 4.86 6.43 9.03
N LYS A 145 4.09 6.28 10.13
CA LYS A 145 4.62 6.05 11.48
C LYS A 145 5.47 4.78 11.57
N HIS A 146 5.14 3.76 10.79
CA HIS A 146 5.80 2.47 10.79
C HIS A 146 6.88 2.35 9.70
N ILE A 147 6.68 2.98 8.54
CA ILE A 147 7.56 2.80 7.37
C ILE A 147 8.65 3.86 7.23
N ASN A 148 8.50 5.06 7.80
CA ASN A 148 9.47 6.16 7.66
C ASN A 148 10.92 5.77 8.02
N PRO A 149 11.19 4.98 9.09
CA PRO A 149 12.55 4.51 9.38
C PRO A 149 13.15 3.64 8.27
N LEU A 150 12.33 2.87 7.56
CA LEU A 150 12.76 2.04 6.42
C LEU A 150 12.96 2.90 5.17
N VAL A 151 12.03 3.82 4.88
CA VAL A 151 12.14 4.75 3.74
C VAL A 151 13.41 5.60 3.84
N GLY A 152 13.76 6.10 5.02
CA GLY A 152 15.01 6.83 5.24
C GLY A 152 16.27 6.01 4.91
N ARG A 153 16.26 4.70 5.24
CA ARG A 153 17.36 3.78 4.88
C ARG A 153 17.41 3.49 3.39
N VAL A 154 16.25 3.29 2.75
CA VAL A 154 16.15 3.11 1.29
C VAL A 154 16.73 4.33 0.56
N LYS A 155 16.33 5.54 0.99
CA LYS A 155 16.86 6.80 0.45
C LYS A 155 18.39 6.86 0.53
N GLN A 156 18.96 6.50 1.68
CA GLN A 156 20.41 6.47 1.90
C GLN A 156 21.11 5.42 1.04
N GLN A 157 20.61 4.18 1.02
CA GLN A 157 21.23 3.05 0.33
C GLN A 157 21.25 3.23 -1.18
N LEU A 158 20.18 3.80 -1.74
CA LEU A 158 20.05 4.02 -3.19
C LEU A 158 20.54 5.41 -3.63
N GLY A 159 20.94 6.28 -2.70
CA GLY A 159 21.37 7.64 -3.00
C GLY A 159 20.28 8.52 -3.63
N LEU A 160 19.01 8.29 -3.28
CA LEU A 160 17.85 8.96 -3.87
C LEU A 160 17.56 10.30 -3.20
N LYS A 161 17.00 11.22 -3.98
CA LYS A 161 16.42 12.49 -3.49
C LYS A 161 14.93 12.32 -3.23
N ASP A 162 14.33 13.26 -2.50
CA ASP A 162 12.88 13.24 -2.25
C ASP A 162 12.06 13.32 -3.55
N SER A 163 12.59 14.00 -4.57
CA SER A 163 12.00 14.04 -5.92
C SER A 163 12.03 12.69 -6.66
N GLN A 164 12.64 11.65 -6.09
CA GLN A 164 12.75 10.29 -6.63
C GLN A 164 12.04 9.25 -5.74
N LEU A 165 11.36 9.73 -4.69
CA LEU A 165 10.56 8.97 -3.74
C LEU A 165 9.18 9.61 -3.60
N THR A 166 8.64 10.14 -4.70
CA THR A 166 7.41 10.94 -4.71
C THR A 166 6.21 10.17 -4.16
N PHE A 167 6.13 8.86 -4.39
CA PHE A 167 5.09 8.02 -3.82
C PHE A 167 5.15 8.03 -2.28
N PHE A 168 6.32 7.78 -1.70
CA PHE A 168 6.47 7.79 -0.23
C PHE A 168 6.35 9.18 0.37
N VAL A 169 6.84 10.21 -0.34
CA VAL A 169 6.78 11.59 0.16
C VAL A 169 5.32 12.06 0.25
N ALA A 170 4.51 11.79 -0.78
CA ALA A 170 3.08 12.08 -0.76
C ALA A 170 2.40 11.46 0.48
N HIS A 171 2.69 10.18 0.76
CA HIS A 171 2.17 9.45 1.91
C HIS A 171 2.95 9.70 3.23
N SER A 172 3.74 10.78 3.33
CA SER A 172 4.47 11.12 4.56
C SER A 172 4.17 12.51 5.11
N SER A 173 3.79 13.47 4.26
CA SER A 173 3.46 14.84 4.67
C SER A 173 2.00 15.24 4.41
N ILE A 174 1.29 14.55 3.50
CA ILE A 174 -0.14 14.78 3.22
C ILE A 174 -1.02 13.90 4.13
N ASP A 175 -0.46 12.79 4.61
CA ASP A 175 -1.18 11.67 5.23
C ASP A 175 -1.76 11.94 6.63
N GLU A 176 -1.26 12.95 7.37
CA GLU A 176 -1.82 13.26 8.70
C GLU A 176 -3.26 13.80 8.61
N ALA A 177 -3.57 14.56 7.55
CA ALA A 177 -4.92 15.06 7.31
C ALA A 177 -5.88 13.93 6.90
N HIS A 178 -5.46 13.03 6.02
CA HIS A 178 -6.27 11.88 5.63
C HIS A 178 -6.47 10.90 6.78
N ALA A 179 -5.45 10.65 7.60
CA ALA A 179 -5.59 9.83 8.80
C ALA A 179 -6.68 10.39 9.74
N GLU A 180 -6.71 11.71 9.96
CA GLU A 180 -7.73 12.36 10.77
C GLU A 180 -9.12 12.32 10.11
N GLU A 181 -9.19 12.47 8.80
CA GLU A 181 -10.45 12.35 8.05
C GLU A 181 -11.03 10.93 8.15
N VAL A 182 -10.20 9.90 7.95
CA VAL A 182 -10.61 8.49 8.10
C VAL A 182 -11.11 8.22 9.52
N ARG A 183 -10.43 8.71 10.55
CA ARG A 183 -10.90 8.60 11.95
C ARG A 183 -12.25 9.28 12.14
N THR A 184 -12.39 10.51 11.66
CA THR A 184 -13.65 11.27 11.73
C THR A 184 -14.80 10.51 11.04
N VAL A 185 -14.53 9.88 9.90
CA VAL A 185 -15.53 9.08 9.19
C VAL A 185 -15.88 7.83 9.97
N ILE A 186 -14.90 7.07 10.49
CA ILE A 186 -15.13 5.88 11.32
C ILE A 186 -16.04 6.22 12.52
N GLU A 187 -15.74 7.29 13.25
CA GLU A 187 -16.56 7.73 14.39
C GLU A 187 -18.02 8.02 13.96
N ARG A 188 -18.19 8.61 12.78
CA ARG A 188 -19.51 8.93 12.23
C ARG A 188 -20.28 7.73 11.71
N VAL A 189 -19.63 6.65 11.25
CA VAL A 189 -20.32 5.54 10.57
C VAL A 189 -20.34 4.24 11.36
N ALA A 190 -19.37 3.96 12.21
CA ALA A 190 -19.34 2.75 13.03
C ALA A 190 -20.24 2.93 14.26
N LYS A 191 -21.36 2.20 14.32
CA LYS A 191 -22.39 2.34 15.36
C LYS A 191 -22.50 1.14 16.28
N THR A 192 -22.00 0.00 15.86
CA THR A 192 -22.11 -1.28 16.57
C THR A 192 -20.75 -1.89 16.82
N ASP A 193 -20.65 -2.83 17.77
CA ASP A 193 -19.41 -3.56 18.02
C ASP A 193 -18.99 -4.37 16.78
N GLU A 194 -19.96 -4.85 16.00
CA GLU A 194 -19.78 -5.55 14.74
C GLU A 194 -19.15 -4.68 13.65
N ASP A 195 -19.45 -3.38 13.63
CA ASP A 195 -18.80 -2.42 12.71
C ASP A 195 -17.32 -2.27 13.03
N TRP A 196 -16.99 -2.12 14.32
CA TRP A 196 -15.61 -2.00 14.77
C TRP A 196 -14.81 -3.27 14.55
N GLU A 197 -15.40 -4.43 14.78
CA GLU A 197 -14.75 -5.71 14.49
C GLU A 197 -14.50 -5.85 12.99
N ALA A 198 -15.48 -5.54 12.13
CA ALA A 198 -15.31 -5.62 10.68
C ALA A 198 -14.21 -4.68 10.14
N ILE A 199 -14.10 -3.47 10.72
CA ILE A 199 -13.00 -2.52 10.44
C ILE A 199 -11.66 -3.14 10.89
N THR A 200 -11.59 -3.65 12.11
CA THR A 200 -10.37 -4.24 12.68
C THR A 200 -9.89 -5.45 11.88
N GLU A 201 -10.77 -6.40 11.58
CA GLU A 201 -10.46 -7.58 10.77
C GLU A 201 -9.95 -7.21 9.38
N THR A 202 -10.56 -6.19 8.76
CA THR A 202 -10.16 -5.73 7.43
C THR A 202 -8.80 -5.03 7.49
N ALA A 203 -8.53 -4.24 8.53
CA ALA A 203 -7.25 -3.60 8.75
C ALA A 203 -6.13 -4.64 8.84
N GLU A 204 -6.27 -5.63 9.73
CA GLU A 204 -5.23 -6.61 9.92
C GLU A 204 -5.07 -7.54 8.71
N THR A 205 -6.19 -7.98 8.09
CA THR A 205 -6.13 -8.88 6.94
C THR A 205 -5.47 -8.21 5.75
N SER A 206 -5.88 -6.97 5.41
CA SER A 206 -5.26 -6.23 4.30
C SER A 206 -3.78 -5.94 4.58
N LEU A 207 -3.40 -5.61 5.81
CA LEU A 207 -2.00 -5.42 6.18
C LEU A 207 -1.17 -6.71 6.09
N ARG A 208 -1.72 -7.86 6.52
CA ARG A 208 -1.05 -9.17 6.37
C ARG A 208 -0.92 -9.57 4.89
N LEU A 209 -1.91 -9.28 4.06
CA LEU A 209 -1.83 -9.50 2.61
C LEU A 209 -0.76 -8.61 1.96
N THR A 210 -0.66 -7.34 2.37
CA THR A 210 0.47 -6.48 1.99
C THR A 210 1.81 -7.08 2.42
N GLY A 211 1.88 -7.66 3.63
CA GLY A 211 3.06 -8.42 4.08
C GLY A 211 3.42 -9.59 3.17
N ARG A 212 2.44 -10.37 2.71
CA ARG A 212 2.65 -11.45 1.73
C ARG A 212 3.18 -10.93 0.40
N MET A 213 2.68 -9.78 -0.06
CA MET A 213 3.22 -9.11 -1.24
C MET A 213 4.71 -8.75 -1.04
N LEU A 214 5.11 -8.21 0.11
CA LEU A 214 6.52 -7.90 0.40
C LEU A 214 7.43 -9.16 0.35
N ASP A 215 6.93 -10.28 0.87
CA ASP A 215 7.65 -11.56 0.82
C ASP A 215 7.81 -12.06 -0.62
N ALA A 216 6.75 -11.96 -1.42
CA ALA A 216 6.75 -12.35 -2.83
C ALA A 216 7.69 -11.49 -3.69
N VAL A 217 7.70 -10.18 -3.45
CA VAL A 217 8.65 -9.22 -4.06
C VAL A 217 10.10 -9.67 -3.81
N HIS A 218 10.44 -9.96 -2.55
CA HIS A 218 11.78 -10.44 -2.22
C HIS A 218 12.09 -11.81 -2.83
N GLY A 219 11.10 -12.71 -2.91
CA GLY A 219 11.22 -13.99 -3.59
C GLY A 219 11.57 -13.84 -5.07
N GLU A 220 10.88 -12.97 -5.79
CA GLU A 220 11.17 -12.67 -7.20
C GLU A 220 12.49 -11.97 -7.41
N PHE A 221 12.88 -11.07 -6.50
CA PHE A 221 14.21 -10.46 -6.50
C PHE A 221 15.31 -11.53 -6.45
N ARG A 222 15.18 -12.53 -5.58
CA ARG A 222 16.16 -13.63 -5.50
C ARG A 222 16.23 -14.43 -6.79
N LYS A 223 15.10 -14.72 -7.43
CA LYS A 223 15.08 -15.39 -8.74
C LYS A 223 15.79 -14.57 -9.81
N LEU A 224 15.46 -13.28 -9.89
CA LEU A 224 16.03 -12.34 -10.86
C LEU A 224 17.56 -12.25 -10.70
N MET A 225 18.06 -12.11 -9.47
CA MET A 225 19.49 -12.03 -9.19
C MET A 225 20.21 -13.38 -9.30
N GLY A 226 19.49 -14.49 -9.09
CA GLY A 226 20.01 -15.86 -9.23
C GLY A 226 20.04 -16.39 -10.66
N GLY A 227 19.54 -15.64 -11.65
CA GLY A 227 19.46 -16.08 -13.05
C GLY A 227 18.34 -17.08 -13.34
N GLU A 228 17.39 -17.24 -12.40
CA GLU A 228 16.18 -18.01 -12.62
C GLU A 228 15.16 -17.23 -13.47
N LYS A 229 14.15 -17.94 -14.00
CA LYS A 229 13.06 -17.29 -14.74
C LYS A 229 12.31 -16.32 -13.82
N SER A 230 12.38 -15.03 -14.14
CA SER A 230 11.60 -13.97 -13.48
C SER A 230 10.80 -13.16 -14.50
N ARG A 231 9.64 -12.66 -14.09
CA ARG A 231 8.79 -11.78 -14.91
C ARG A 231 9.33 -10.35 -15.04
N TYR A 232 10.35 -9.99 -14.26
CA TYR A 232 10.92 -8.63 -14.21
C TYR A 232 12.18 -8.45 -15.07
N VAL A 233 12.59 -9.46 -15.84
CA VAL A 233 13.78 -9.36 -16.71
C VAL A 233 13.66 -8.18 -17.68
N ALA A 234 12.53 -8.07 -18.39
CA ALA A 234 12.29 -6.97 -19.33
C ALA A 234 12.27 -5.59 -18.64
N ALA A 235 11.69 -5.51 -17.44
CA ALA A 235 11.69 -4.26 -16.66
C ALA A 235 13.11 -3.86 -16.22
N ARG A 236 13.91 -4.85 -15.78
CA ARG A 236 15.33 -4.66 -15.43
C ARG A 236 16.14 -4.17 -16.62
N GLU A 237 15.96 -4.79 -17.79
CA GLU A 237 16.62 -4.36 -19.03
C GLU A 237 16.20 -2.95 -19.45
N ALA A 238 14.91 -2.61 -19.32
CA ALA A 238 14.41 -1.28 -19.67
C ALA A 238 14.97 -0.17 -18.78
N LEU A 239 15.21 -0.44 -17.49
CA LEU A 239 15.69 0.56 -16.53
C LEU A 239 17.22 0.60 -16.38
N PHE A 240 17.87 -0.57 -16.47
CA PHE A 240 19.29 -0.73 -16.14
C PHE A 240 20.13 -1.31 -17.28
N GLY A 241 19.52 -1.64 -18.42
CA GLY A 241 20.25 -2.08 -19.62
C GLY A 241 21.14 -0.98 -20.19
N THR A 242 22.24 -1.37 -20.83
CA THR A 242 23.04 -0.45 -21.63
C THR A 242 22.29 -0.13 -22.92
N ALA A 243 22.09 1.15 -23.23
CA ALA A 243 21.69 1.55 -24.58
C ALA A 243 22.77 1.00 -25.55
N GLY A 244 22.36 0.10 -26.43
CA GLY A 244 23.22 -0.42 -27.51
C GLY A 244 23.63 0.66 -28.50
#